data_AF-A0A523TES0-F1
#
_entry.id   AF-A0A523TES0-F1
#
_cell.length_a   1.000
_cell.length_b   1.000
_cell.length_c   1.000
_cell.angle_alpha   90.00
_cell.angle_beta   90.00
_cell.angle_gamma   90.00
#
_symmetry.space_group_name_H-M   'P 1'
#
loop_
_entity.id
_entity.type
_entity.pdbx_description
1 polymer ?
#
loop_
_entity_poly.entity_id
_entity_poly.type
_entity_poly.pdbx_seq_one_letter_code
_entity_poly.pdbx_strand_id
1 'polypeptide(L)'
;MILRKTEEAFDKHFTTEEPVRLDFKIFKNKALGNLIQKYSLEGNWKAGINMAKEFQPKYISHFHKFKVKEQLISGQKLMDQGKFDDGLAYWQEARDSLEVIGQHEWIDMLTWLIEPLQRIVEIRAMKGTEKAATLEKEFQNLNSMRDQEFVILEIKLDIPLYLVAEELGVALKDANELQTSLNYLQLAYQGAPEKFKNRIVTEITGLISMGVTPTEFAMPIDHEAIRERIEKRVVRCFSCGEARTNINEVCPNCGIDTVLCSVCKLPISFGSEPLECYHCQNVAHKEHLLEWVKVKGTCPVCQQKLVADKLTIAEEKE
;
A
#
# COMPACT_ATOMS: atom_id res chain seq x y z
N MET A 1 -2.98 52.97 -1.63
CA MET A 1 -1.90 52.61 -0.67
C MET A 1 -2.42 52.20 0.72
N ILE A 2 -3.53 52.79 1.22
CA ILE A 2 -4.15 52.41 2.51
C ILE A 2 -4.60 50.94 2.54
N LEU A 3 -5.17 50.44 1.44
CA LEU A 3 -5.68 49.06 1.31
C LEU A 3 -4.63 47.96 1.57
N ARG A 4 -3.41 48.11 1.04
CA ARG A 4 -2.33 47.12 1.21
C ARG A 4 -1.83 47.05 2.66
N LYS A 5 -1.66 48.22 3.30
CA LYS A 5 -1.27 48.29 4.72
C LYS A 5 -2.36 47.74 5.64
N THR A 6 -3.63 47.86 5.27
CA THR A 6 -4.72 47.21 6.03
C THR A 6 -4.72 45.70 5.83
N GLU A 7 -4.49 45.17 4.63
CA GLU A 7 -4.45 43.71 4.41
C GLU A 7 -3.29 43.04 5.15
N GLU A 8 -2.07 43.59 5.08
CA GLU A 8 -0.93 43.09 5.86
C GLU A 8 -1.16 43.20 7.37
N ALA A 9 -1.80 44.28 7.83
CA ALA A 9 -2.16 44.44 9.24
C ALA A 9 -3.24 43.44 9.69
N PHE A 10 -4.17 43.07 8.80
CA PHE A 10 -5.19 42.06 9.07
C PHE A 10 -4.60 40.65 9.04
N ASP A 11 -3.78 40.29 8.06
CA ASP A 11 -3.03 39.03 8.07
C ASP A 11 -2.26 38.91 9.38
N LYS A 12 -1.47 39.93 9.73
CA LYS A 12 -0.71 39.95 10.98
C LYS A 12 -1.61 39.85 12.22
N HIS A 13 -2.76 40.54 12.25
CA HIS A 13 -3.74 40.45 13.33
C HIS A 13 -4.30 39.02 13.52
N PHE A 14 -4.47 38.27 12.43
CA PHE A 14 -5.04 36.92 12.48
C PHE A 14 -3.99 35.80 12.50
N THR A 15 -2.72 36.10 12.22
CA THR A 15 -1.60 35.16 12.30
C THR A 15 -0.69 35.37 13.51
N THR A 16 -0.87 36.44 14.29
CA THR A 16 -0.07 36.71 15.50
C THR A 16 -0.96 36.71 16.76
N GLU A 17 -0.38 36.40 17.92
CA GLU A 17 -1.10 36.28 19.20
C GLU A 17 -1.64 37.62 19.74
N GLU A 18 -1.26 38.77 19.16
CA GLU A 18 -1.67 40.11 19.61
C GLU A 18 -2.47 40.90 18.55
N PRO A 19 -3.81 40.83 18.58
CA PRO A 19 -4.67 41.50 17.60
C PRO A 19 -4.68 43.04 17.73
N VAL A 20 -4.23 43.77 16.70
CA VAL A 20 -4.40 45.24 16.57
C VAL A 20 -5.88 45.64 16.47
N ARG A 21 -6.41 46.46 17.38
CA ARG A 21 -7.80 46.97 17.32
C ARG A 21 -8.03 47.84 16.06
N LEU A 22 -9.06 47.52 15.29
CA LEU A 22 -9.48 48.28 14.11
C LEU A 22 -10.87 48.89 14.34
N ASP A 23 -10.93 50.20 14.59
CA ASP A 23 -12.13 50.93 15.04
C ASP A 23 -13.13 51.31 13.92
N PHE A 24 -13.09 50.65 12.76
CA PHE A 24 -14.01 50.98 11.66
C PHE A 24 -14.83 49.76 11.20
N LYS A 25 -16.10 49.71 11.65
CA LYS A 25 -17.05 48.62 11.38
C LYS A 25 -17.23 48.27 9.89
N ILE A 26 -17.25 49.27 9.01
CA ILE A 26 -17.42 49.07 7.55
C ILE A 26 -16.16 48.44 6.93
N PHE A 27 -14.97 48.90 7.32
CA PHE A 27 -13.72 48.34 6.82
C PHE A 27 -13.47 46.94 7.38
N LYS A 28 -13.89 46.67 8.62
CA LYS A 28 -13.80 45.34 9.25
C LYS A 28 -14.54 44.27 8.43
N ASN A 29 -15.81 44.51 8.06
CA ASN A 29 -16.58 43.53 7.29
C ASN A 29 -16.00 43.30 5.89
N LYS A 30 -15.52 44.35 5.22
CA LYS A 30 -14.91 44.24 3.89
C LYS A 30 -13.57 43.49 3.95
N ALA A 31 -12.74 43.80 4.92
CA ALA A 31 -11.46 43.12 5.10
C ALA A 31 -11.63 41.65 5.49
N LEU A 32 -12.58 41.34 6.37
CA LEU A 32 -12.95 39.95 6.68
C LEU A 32 -13.44 39.20 5.44
N GLY A 33 -14.25 39.85 4.59
CA GLY A 33 -14.66 39.30 3.31
C GLY A 33 -13.48 39.00 2.39
N ASN A 34 -12.54 39.94 2.24
CA ASN A 34 -11.32 39.75 1.45
C ASN A 34 -10.46 38.61 2.00
N LEU A 35 -10.33 38.50 3.32
CA LEU A 35 -9.50 37.49 3.96
C LEU A 35 -10.11 36.08 3.88
N ILE A 36 -11.44 35.98 4.02
CA ILE A 36 -12.18 34.74 3.73
C ILE A 36 -11.99 34.33 2.27
N GLN A 37 -12.08 35.29 1.34
CA GLN A 37 -11.84 35.02 -0.08
C GLN A 37 -10.40 34.57 -0.32
N LYS A 38 -9.41 35.20 0.34
CA LYS A 38 -8.00 34.80 0.29
C LYS A 38 -7.82 33.36 0.76
N TYR A 39 -8.32 33.00 1.95
CA TYR A 39 -8.23 31.62 2.44
C TYR A 39 -8.96 30.61 1.55
N SER A 40 -10.07 31.02 0.93
CA SER A 40 -10.75 30.20 -0.06
C SER A 40 -9.90 29.97 -1.32
N LEU A 41 -9.15 30.98 -1.78
CA LEU A 41 -8.26 30.86 -2.95
C LEU A 41 -7.01 30.04 -2.63
N GLU A 42 -6.49 30.16 -1.41
CA GLU A 42 -5.31 29.42 -0.94
C GLU A 42 -5.63 27.99 -0.50
N GLY A 43 -6.91 27.61 -0.43
CA GLY A 43 -7.34 26.30 0.08
C GLY A 43 -7.11 26.12 1.58
N ASN A 44 -6.82 27.19 2.34
CA ASN A 44 -6.54 27.12 3.78
C ASN A 44 -7.84 27.04 4.58
N TRP A 45 -8.51 25.89 4.50
CA TRP A 45 -9.78 25.65 5.18
C TRP A 45 -9.66 25.71 6.70
N LYS A 46 -8.50 25.39 7.29
CA LYS A 46 -8.29 25.46 8.76
C LYS A 46 -8.45 26.89 9.27
N ALA A 47 -7.69 27.83 8.69
CA ALA A 47 -7.80 29.24 9.03
C ALA A 47 -9.18 29.80 8.64
N GLY A 48 -9.70 29.37 7.49
CA GLY A 48 -11.03 29.74 6.99
C GLY A 48 -12.18 29.38 7.92
N ILE A 49 -12.23 28.14 8.42
CA ILE A 49 -13.29 27.68 9.36
C ILE A 49 -13.23 28.47 10.66
N ASN A 50 -12.04 28.65 11.24
CA ASN A 50 -11.87 29.38 12.51
C ASN A 50 -12.35 30.84 12.37
N MET A 51 -11.94 31.50 11.28
CA MET A 51 -12.38 32.85 10.97
C MET A 51 -13.88 32.94 10.71
N ALA A 52 -14.44 32.00 9.95
CA ALA A 52 -15.86 31.99 9.62
C ALA A 52 -16.72 31.79 10.87
N LYS A 53 -16.32 30.92 11.80
CA LYS A 53 -17.00 30.72 13.10
C LYS A 53 -17.11 32.01 13.90
N GLU A 54 -16.02 32.78 13.97
CA GLU A 54 -15.98 33.99 14.79
C GLU A 54 -16.69 35.17 14.13
N PHE A 55 -16.56 35.33 12.81
CA PHE A 55 -16.92 36.60 12.16
C PHE A 55 -17.98 36.50 11.07
N GLN A 56 -18.08 35.37 10.36
CA GLN A 56 -19.00 35.22 9.23
C GLN A 56 -19.49 33.77 9.08
N PRO A 57 -20.40 33.29 9.96
CA PRO A 57 -20.80 31.88 10.00
C PRO A 57 -21.36 31.33 8.68
N LYS A 58 -21.90 32.20 7.82
CA LYS A 58 -22.39 31.84 6.47
C LYS A 58 -21.33 31.20 5.56
N TYR A 59 -20.03 31.41 5.82
CA TYR A 59 -18.94 30.80 5.04
C TYR A 59 -18.44 29.48 5.61
N ILE A 60 -18.92 29.02 6.77
CA ILE A 60 -18.49 27.74 7.36
C ILE A 60 -18.70 26.59 6.35
N SER A 61 -19.88 26.54 5.71
CA SER A 61 -20.19 25.50 4.74
C SER A 61 -19.23 25.46 3.56
N HIS A 62 -18.79 26.64 3.09
CA HIS A 62 -17.84 26.76 1.98
C HIS A 62 -16.48 26.14 2.33
N PHE A 63 -15.93 26.44 3.50
CA PHE A 63 -14.65 25.87 3.92
C PHE A 63 -14.71 24.39 4.25
N HIS A 64 -15.84 23.90 4.80
CA HIS A 64 -16.04 22.47 4.98
C HIS A 64 -16.08 21.71 3.65
N LYS A 65 -16.65 22.28 2.57
CA LYS A 65 -16.57 21.67 1.23
C LYS A 65 -15.12 21.55 0.73
N PHE A 66 -14.26 22.55 0.96
CA PHE A 66 -12.84 22.43 0.64
C PHE A 66 -12.15 21.36 1.46
N LYS A 67 -12.40 21.33 2.78
CA LYS A 67 -11.87 20.29 3.66
C LYS A 67 -12.25 18.91 3.14
N VAL A 68 -13.51 18.68 2.80
CA VAL A 68 -13.98 17.40 2.24
C VAL A 68 -13.19 17.03 0.97
N LYS A 69 -13.08 17.93 -0.01
CA LYS A 69 -12.31 17.67 -1.24
C LYS A 69 -10.85 17.28 -0.94
N GLU A 70 -10.17 18.05 -0.10
CA GLU A 70 -8.76 17.78 0.28
C GLU A 70 -8.61 16.44 1.00
N GLN A 71 -9.51 16.15 1.95
CA GLN A 71 -9.52 14.91 2.72
C GLN A 71 -9.77 13.70 1.81
N LEU A 72 -10.72 13.76 0.89
CA LEU A 72 -11.00 12.70 -0.07
C LEU A 72 -9.81 12.41 -0.99
N ILE A 73 -9.22 13.45 -1.59
CA ILE A 73 -8.04 13.33 -2.48
C ILE A 73 -6.84 12.74 -1.71
N SER A 74 -6.57 13.26 -0.52
CA SER A 74 -5.45 12.81 0.30
C SER A 74 -5.66 11.38 0.78
N GLY A 75 -6.89 11.03 1.16
CA GLY A 75 -7.27 9.67 1.53
C GLY A 75 -7.08 8.68 0.38
N GLN A 76 -7.57 8.99 -0.81
CA GLN A 76 -7.38 8.16 -2.01
C GLN A 76 -5.88 7.96 -2.30
N LYS A 77 -5.09 9.05 -2.29
CA LYS A 77 -3.64 8.99 -2.50
C LYS A 77 -2.93 8.08 -1.48
N LEU A 78 -3.37 8.07 -0.22
CA LEU A 78 -2.83 7.21 0.82
C LEU A 78 -3.22 5.74 0.60
N MET A 79 -4.47 5.47 0.21
CA MET A 79 -4.92 4.12 -0.18
C MET A 79 -4.15 3.59 -1.39
N ASP A 80 -3.93 4.43 -2.40
CA ASP A 80 -3.08 4.11 -3.56
C ASP A 80 -1.63 3.89 -3.16
N GLN A 81 -1.20 4.37 -1.98
CA GLN A 81 0.10 4.12 -1.36
C GLN A 81 0.10 2.95 -0.39
N GLY A 82 -1.00 2.20 -0.28
CA GLY A 82 -1.12 1.05 0.62
C GLY A 82 -1.18 1.46 2.09
N LYS A 83 -1.26 2.77 2.39
CA LYS A 83 -1.47 3.33 3.72
C LYS A 83 -2.97 3.38 4.00
N PHE A 84 -3.55 2.20 4.08
CA PHE A 84 -5.00 2.02 4.11
C PHE A 84 -5.65 2.68 5.32
N ASP A 85 -5.10 2.45 6.51
CA ASP A 85 -5.67 2.96 7.76
C ASP A 85 -5.63 4.50 7.81
N ASP A 86 -4.51 5.10 7.37
CA ASP A 86 -4.39 6.54 7.20
C ASP A 86 -5.41 7.07 6.19
N GLY A 87 -5.53 6.43 5.02
CA GLY A 87 -6.48 6.86 3.99
C GLY A 87 -7.93 6.82 4.46
N LEU A 88 -8.29 5.78 5.22
CA LEU A 88 -9.62 5.61 5.79
C LEU A 88 -9.94 6.67 6.85
N ALA A 89 -8.95 7.07 7.67
CA ALA A 89 -9.11 8.16 8.62
C ALA A 89 -9.40 9.50 7.93
N TYR A 90 -8.74 9.79 6.81
CA TYR A 90 -9.03 10.97 5.99
C TYR A 90 -10.47 10.95 5.45
N TRP A 91 -10.96 9.80 4.98
CA TRP A 91 -12.36 9.67 4.52
C TRP A 91 -13.38 9.83 5.66
N GLN A 92 -13.07 9.35 6.86
CA GLN A 92 -13.90 9.61 8.05
C GLN A 92 -13.97 11.10 8.38
N GLU A 93 -12.83 11.80 8.37
CA GLU A 93 -12.80 13.25 8.57
C GLU A 93 -13.60 14.01 7.50
N ALA A 94 -13.60 13.52 6.25
CA ALA A 94 -14.42 14.05 5.17
C ALA A 94 -15.92 13.86 5.49
N ARG A 95 -16.33 12.65 5.90
CA ARG A 95 -17.71 12.35 6.33
C ARG A 95 -18.15 13.25 7.48
N ASP A 96 -17.35 13.38 8.53
CA ASP A 96 -17.68 14.25 9.68
C ASP A 96 -17.82 15.71 9.25
N SER A 97 -17.02 16.14 8.27
CA SER A 97 -17.11 17.49 7.71
C SER A 97 -18.38 17.71 6.88
N LEU A 98 -18.91 16.67 6.23
CA LEU A 98 -20.20 16.68 5.54
C LEU A 98 -21.38 16.75 6.51
N GLU A 99 -21.27 16.08 7.66
CA GLU A 99 -22.27 16.13 8.74
C GLU A 99 -22.45 17.54 9.27
N VAL A 100 -21.34 18.26 9.50
CA VAL A 100 -21.37 19.68 9.93
C VAL A 100 -22.14 20.58 8.95
N ILE A 101 -22.16 20.23 7.66
CA ILE A 101 -22.84 21.02 6.62
C ILE A 101 -24.16 20.40 6.12
N GLY A 102 -24.65 19.36 6.80
CA GLY A 102 -25.97 18.74 6.54
C GLY A 102 -26.12 18.11 5.15
N GLN A 103 -25.04 17.57 4.57
CA GLN A 103 -25.07 16.95 3.23
C GLN A 103 -25.38 15.45 3.30
N HIS A 104 -26.60 15.10 3.71
CA HIS A 104 -27.00 13.70 4.00
C HIS A 104 -26.73 12.71 2.86
N GLU A 105 -27.01 13.08 1.61
CA GLU A 105 -26.76 12.22 0.44
C GLU A 105 -25.28 11.78 0.34
N TRP A 106 -24.35 12.70 0.54
CA TRP A 106 -22.91 12.39 0.49
C TRP A 106 -22.43 11.69 1.77
N ILE A 107 -23.08 11.92 2.92
CA ILE A 107 -22.79 11.20 4.16
C ILE A 107 -23.15 9.73 3.99
N ASP A 108 -24.33 9.43 3.47
CA ASP A 108 -24.79 8.05 3.26
C ASP A 108 -23.86 7.32 2.29
N MET A 109 -23.50 7.99 1.19
CA MET A 109 -22.55 7.47 0.20
C MET A 109 -21.17 7.15 0.80
N LEU A 110 -20.57 8.08 1.58
CA LEU A 110 -19.30 7.81 2.25
C LEU A 110 -19.42 6.75 3.34
N THR A 111 -20.51 6.75 4.10
CA THR A 111 -20.72 5.77 5.18
C THR A 111 -20.76 4.37 4.59
N TRP A 112 -21.46 4.21 3.47
CA TRP A 112 -21.56 2.94 2.77
C TRP A 112 -20.22 2.41 2.23
N LEU A 113 -19.29 3.32 1.88
CA LEU A 113 -17.91 2.97 1.54
C LEU A 113 -17.04 2.70 2.78
N ILE A 114 -17.12 3.56 3.79
CA ILE A 114 -16.22 3.56 4.95
C ILE A 114 -16.48 2.36 5.85
N GLU A 115 -17.74 1.98 6.08
CA GLU A 115 -18.07 0.94 7.04
C GLU A 115 -17.52 -0.45 6.66
N PRO A 116 -17.69 -0.98 5.43
CA PRO A 116 -17.04 -2.22 5.04
C PRO A 116 -15.51 -2.16 5.17
N LEU A 117 -14.91 -1.02 4.81
CA LEU A 117 -13.47 -0.83 4.90
C LEU A 117 -12.97 -0.81 6.36
N GLN A 118 -13.72 -0.19 7.28
CA GLN A 118 -13.45 -0.23 8.72
C GLN A 118 -13.52 -1.67 9.25
N ARG A 119 -14.57 -2.42 8.89
CA ARG A 119 -14.69 -3.84 9.27
C ARG A 119 -13.49 -4.64 8.77
N ILE A 120 -13.00 -4.39 7.56
CA ILE A 120 -11.79 -5.06 7.05
C ILE A 120 -10.56 -4.77 7.92
N VAL A 121 -10.39 -3.53 8.43
CA VAL A 121 -9.29 -3.22 9.38
C VAL A 121 -9.44 -4.04 10.66
N GLU A 122 -10.64 -4.12 11.22
CA GLU A 122 -10.92 -4.89 12.44
C GLU A 122 -10.67 -6.40 12.25
N ILE A 123 -11.03 -6.93 11.07
CA ILE A 123 -10.86 -8.34 10.71
C ILE A 123 -9.37 -8.72 10.59
N ARG A 124 -8.44 -7.78 10.38
CA ARG A 124 -7.00 -8.10 10.34
C ARG A 124 -6.49 -8.77 11.62
N ALA A 125 -7.13 -8.51 12.76
CA ALA A 125 -6.79 -9.14 14.04
C ALA A 125 -7.33 -10.59 14.18
N MET A 126 -8.30 -10.98 13.35
CA MET A 126 -8.87 -12.33 13.33
C MET A 126 -7.88 -13.34 12.73
N LYS A 127 -8.14 -14.64 12.93
CA LYS A 127 -7.31 -15.73 12.39
C LYS A 127 -8.19 -16.86 11.86
N GLY A 128 -7.61 -17.67 10.98
CA GLY A 128 -8.23 -18.90 10.49
C GLY A 128 -9.44 -18.67 9.58
N THR A 129 -10.32 -19.66 9.51
CA THR A 129 -11.46 -19.73 8.58
C THR A 129 -12.50 -18.62 8.82
N GLU A 130 -12.67 -18.16 10.06
CA GLU A 130 -13.60 -17.08 10.40
C GLU A 130 -13.17 -15.75 9.76
N LYS A 131 -11.86 -15.47 9.74
CA LYS A 131 -11.29 -14.30 9.04
C LYS A 131 -11.64 -14.35 7.56
N ALA A 132 -11.41 -15.49 6.90
CA ALA A 132 -11.66 -15.66 5.48
C ALA A 132 -13.16 -15.45 5.14
N ALA A 133 -14.06 -16.11 5.88
CA ALA A 133 -15.51 -15.98 5.66
C ALA A 133 -16.01 -14.54 5.83
N THR A 134 -15.47 -13.81 6.81
CA THR A 134 -15.89 -12.42 7.07
C THR A 134 -15.32 -11.48 6.00
N LEU A 135 -14.06 -11.66 5.60
CA LEU A 135 -13.46 -10.93 4.48
C LEU A 135 -14.19 -11.19 3.15
N GLU A 136 -14.61 -12.42 2.89
CA GLU A 136 -15.35 -12.77 1.67
C GLU A 136 -16.69 -12.03 1.61
N LYS A 137 -17.42 -11.98 2.73
CA LYS A 137 -18.67 -11.22 2.83
C LYS A 137 -18.44 -9.73 2.54
N GLU A 138 -17.45 -9.11 3.16
CA GLU A 138 -17.16 -7.68 2.92
C GLU A 138 -16.63 -7.42 1.50
N PHE A 139 -15.87 -8.37 0.95
CA PHE A 139 -15.45 -8.31 -0.45
C PHE A 139 -16.64 -8.34 -1.41
N GLN A 140 -17.59 -9.26 -1.21
CA GLN A 140 -18.80 -9.36 -2.02
C GLN A 140 -19.65 -8.09 -1.90
N ASN A 141 -19.79 -7.54 -0.68
CA ASN A 141 -20.45 -6.27 -0.45
C ASN A 141 -19.81 -5.16 -1.30
N LEU A 142 -18.49 -4.95 -1.18
CA LEU A 142 -17.78 -3.90 -1.93
C LEU A 142 -17.80 -4.14 -3.44
N ASN A 143 -17.67 -5.40 -3.88
CA ASN A 143 -17.66 -5.73 -5.30
C ASN A 143 -19.03 -5.49 -5.95
N SER A 144 -20.14 -5.66 -5.22
CA SER A 144 -21.48 -5.29 -5.70
C SER A 144 -21.63 -3.78 -5.98
N MET A 145 -20.74 -2.96 -5.41
CA MET A 145 -20.71 -1.50 -5.57
C MET A 145 -19.73 -1.06 -6.66
N ARG A 146 -18.91 -1.96 -7.21
CA ARG A 146 -17.78 -1.61 -8.09
C ARG A 146 -18.21 -0.81 -9.31
N ASP A 147 -19.37 -1.12 -9.85
CA ASP A 147 -19.88 -0.47 -11.06
C ASP A 147 -20.65 0.84 -10.76
N GLN A 148 -20.77 1.22 -9.48
CA GLN A 148 -21.35 2.49 -9.08
C GLN A 148 -20.28 3.59 -9.05
N GLU A 149 -20.60 4.75 -9.63
CA GLU A 149 -19.69 5.90 -9.55
C GLU A 149 -19.91 6.68 -8.25
N PHE A 150 -18.88 6.67 -7.40
CA PHE A 150 -18.85 7.44 -6.16
C PHE A 150 -18.27 8.82 -6.44
N VAL A 151 -19.14 9.78 -6.79
CA VAL A 151 -18.75 11.16 -7.09
C VAL A 151 -19.24 12.09 -5.98
N ILE A 152 -18.31 12.58 -5.16
CA ILE A 152 -18.60 13.55 -4.10
C ILE A 152 -17.84 14.82 -4.40
N LEU A 153 -18.57 15.93 -4.56
CA LEU A 153 -17.96 17.23 -4.88
C LEU A 153 -17.00 17.14 -6.10
N GLU A 154 -17.41 16.43 -7.15
CA GLU A 154 -16.62 16.21 -8.38
C GLU A 154 -15.37 15.33 -8.18
N ILE A 155 -15.18 14.73 -7.01
CA ILE A 155 -14.11 13.77 -6.74
C ILE A 155 -14.66 12.36 -6.94
N LYS A 156 -14.08 11.63 -7.90
CA LYS A 156 -14.32 10.20 -8.09
C LYS A 156 -13.49 9.42 -7.08
N LEU A 157 -14.13 8.57 -6.30
CA LEU A 157 -13.48 7.66 -5.36
C LEU A 157 -13.41 6.26 -5.96
N ASP A 158 -12.24 5.64 -5.87
CA ASP A 158 -12.03 4.27 -6.32
C ASP A 158 -11.97 3.34 -5.10
N ILE A 159 -12.81 2.31 -5.11
CA ILE A 159 -12.78 1.28 -4.07
C ILE A 159 -11.50 0.47 -4.26
N PRO A 160 -10.61 0.37 -3.26
CA PRO A 160 -9.37 -0.39 -3.37
C PRO A 160 -9.63 -1.90 -3.21
N LEU A 161 -10.49 -2.47 -4.07
CA LEU A 161 -10.89 -3.88 -4.05
C LEU A 161 -9.69 -4.83 -4.06
N TYR A 162 -8.59 -4.43 -4.69
CA TYR A 162 -7.37 -5.23 -4.73
C TYR A 162 -6.79 -5.51 -3.34
N LEU A 163 -6.87 -4.55 -2.41
CA LEU A 163 -6.36 -4.74 -1.05
C LEU A 163 -7.20 -5.78 -0.31
N VAL A 164 -8.52 -5.72 -0.48
CA VAL A 164 -9.45 -6.66 0.16
C VAL A 164 -9.29 -8.06 -0.42
N ALA A 165 -9.18 -8.15 -1.75
CA ALA A 165 -8.92 -9.41 -2.45
C ALA A 165 -7.57 -10.03 -2.04
N GLU A 166 -6.53 -9.21 -1.85
CA GLU A 166 -5.22 -9.67 -1.38
C GLU A 166 -5.29 -10.25 0.04
N GLU A 167 -5.88 -9.51 0.97
CA GLU A 167 -6.07 -9.95 2.37
C GLU A 167 -6.92 -11.22 2.45
N LEU A 168 -7.98 -11.31 1.65
CA LEU A 168 -8.83 -12.49 1.55
C LEU A 168 -8.07 -13.69 0.97
N GLY A 169 -7.28 -13.45 -0.07
CA GLY A 169 -6.41 -14.46 -0.67
C GLY A 169 -5.45 -15.05 0.36
N VAL A 170 -4.78 -14.21 1.16
CA VAL A 170 -3.88 -14.66 2.23
C VAL A 170 -4.66 -15.42 3.31
N ALA A 171 -5.81 -14.93 3.75
CA ALA A 171 -6.63 -15.61 4.76
C ALA A 171 -7.12 -16.99 4.30
N LEU A 172 -7.51 -17.14 3.02
CA LEU A 172 -7.90 -18.42 2.43
C LEU A 172 -6.73 -19.40 2.31
N LYS A 173 -5.53 -18.90 2.01
CA LYS A 173 -4.30 -19.70 2.01
C LYS A 173 -4.04 -20.27 3.40
N ASP A 174 -4.15 -19.44 4.45
CA ASP A 174 -4.00 -19.87 5.84
C ASP A 174 -5.09 -20.88 6.26
N ALA A 175 -6.29 -20.77 5.69
CA ALA A 175 -7.38 -21.72 5.85
C ALA A 175 -7.24 -23.01 4.99
N ASN A 176 -6.14 -23.16 4.25
CA ASN A 176 -5.88 -24.28 3.32
C ASN A 176 -6.88 -24.38 2.15
N GLU A 177 -7.53 -23.28 1.78
CA GLU A 177 -8.39 -23.15 0.60
C GLU A 177 -7.60 -22.63 -0.61
N LEU A 178 -6.61 -23.42 -1.03
CA LEU A 178 -5.53 -22.94 -1.90
C LEU A 178 -5.99 -22.46 -3.29
N GLN A 179 -6.98 -23.13 -3.89
CA GLN A 179 -7.49 -22.73 -5.22
C GLN A 179 -8.28 -21.41 -5.13
N THR A 180 -9.16 -21.28 -4.14
CA THR A 180 -9.93 -20.06 -3.90
C THR A 180 -9.00 -18.89 -3.58
N SER A 181 -7.98 -19.14 -2.76
CA SER A 181 -6.91 -18.18 -2.48
C SER A 181 -6.23 -17.67 -3.74
N LEU A 182 -5.84 -18.57 -4.65
CA LEU A 182 -5.21 -18.21 -5.93
C LEU A 182 -6.10 -17.30 -6.76
N ASN A 183 -7.40 -17.61 -6.85
CA ASN A 183 -8.36 -16.82 -7.62
C ASN A 183 -8.48 -15.38 -7.09
N TYR A 184 -8.54 -15.20 -5.76
CA TYR A 184 -8.61 -13.87 -5.16
C TYR A 184 -7.30 -13.08 -5.29
N LEU A 185 -6.14 -13.73 -5.16
CA LEU A 185 -4.85 -13.07 -5.39
C LEU A 185 -4.69 -12.63 -6.85
N GLN A 186 -5.21 -13.40 -7.80
CA GLN A 186 -5.24 -13.02 -9.21
C GLN A 186 -6.13 -11.80 -9.46
N LEU A 187 -7.30 -11.75 -8.83
CA LEU A 187 -8.18 -10.58 -8.87
C LEU A 187 -7.52 -9.35 -8.24
N ALA A 188 -6.83 -9.54 -7.12
CA ALA A 188 -6.02 -8.50 -6.49
C ALA A 188 -4.95 -7.97 -7.45
N TYR A 189 -4.19 -8.87 -8.10
CA TYR A 189 -3.13 -8.50 -9.03
C TYR A 189 -3.65 -7.65 -10.20
N GLN A 190 -4.82 -7.96 -10.75
CA GLN A 190 -5.44 -7.20 -11.84
C GLN A 190 -5.81 -5.77 -11.42
N GLY A 191 -6.33 -5.60 -10.20
CA GLY A 191 -6.75 -4.29 -9.69
C GLY A 191 -5.63 -3.49 -9.02
N ALA A 192 -4.48 -4.10 -8.74
CA ALA A 192 -3.44 -3.49 -7.94
C ALA A 192 -2.59 -2.46 -8.73
N PRO A 193 -2.24 -1.31 -8.13
CA PRO A 193 -1.18 -0.44 -8.63
C PRO A 193 0.14 -1.21 -8.80
N GLU A 194 0.94 -0.82 -9.80
CA GLU A 194 2.16 -1.55 -10.20
C GLU A 194 3.13 -1.83 -9.04
N LYS A 195 3.27 -0.88 -8.12
CA LYS A 195 4.16 -1.03 -6.94
C LYS A 195 3.73 -2.14 -5.96
N PHE A 196 2.47 -2.57 -5.97
CA PHE A 196 1.96 -3.66 -5.11
C PHE A 196 1.97 -5.02 -5.79
N LYS A 197 1.95 -5.05 -7.12
CA LYS A 197 1.89 -6.30 -7.89
C LYS A 197 2.99 -7.29 -7.52
N ASN A 198 4.21 -6.83 -7.24
CA ASN A 198 5.31 -7.72 -6.84
C ASN A 198 5.01 -8.51 -5.55
N ARG A 199 4.36 -7.88 -4.57
CA ARG A 199 3.97 -8.54 -3.31
C ARG A 199 2.94 -9.63 -3.61
N ILE A 200 1.91 -9.31 -4.39
CA ILE A 200 0.84 -10.25 -4.77
C ILE A 200 1.41 -11.42 -5.59
N VAL A 201 2.32 -11.15 -6.54
CA VAL A 201 3.01 -12.18 -7.33
C VAL A 201 3.79 -13.14 -6.45
N THR A 202 4.39 -12.66 -5.36
CA THR A 202 5.13 -13.50 -4.42
C THR A 202 4.18 -14.51 -3.76
N GLU A 203 2.98 -14.08 -3.33
CA GLU A 203 1.96 -14.96 -2.77
C GLU A 203 1.43 -15.97 -3.79
N ILE A 204 1.12 -15.53 -5.02
CA ILE A 204 0.68 -16.40 -6.13
C ILE A 204 1.74 -17.46 -6.43
N THR A 205 3.01 -17.07 -6.54
CA THR A 205 4.13 -17.98 -6.81
C THR A 205 4.26 -19.02 -5.71
N GLY A 206 4.04 -18.62 -4.45
CA GLY A 206 3.98 -19.52 -3.31
C GLY A 206 2.91 -20.61 -3.49
N LEU A 207 1.69 -20.25 -3.89
CA LEU A 207 0.62 -21.23 -4.13
C LEU A 207 0.92 -22.17 -5.31
N ILE A 208 1.49 -21.64 -6.40
CA ILE A 208 1.89 -22.46 -7.55
C ILE A 208 2.96 -23.48 -7.13
N SER A 209 3.92 -23.08 -6.30
CA SER A 209 4.94 -23.99 -5.77
C SER A 209 4.37 -25.11 -4.89
N MET A 210 3.17 -24.91 -4.32
CA MET A 210 2.42 -25.91 -3.57
C MET A 210 1.57 -26.83 -4.46
N GLY A 211 1.65 -26.69 -5.79
CA GLY A 211 0.95 -27.52 -6.77
C GLY A 211 -0.42 -27.00 -7.18
N VAL A 212 -0.80 -25.78 -6.78
CA VAL A 212 -2.05 -25.15 -7.22
C VAL A 212 -1.89 -24.69 -8.66
N THR A 213 -2.85 -25.02 -9.52
CA THR A 213 -2.82 -24.61 -10.93
C THR A 213 -3.87 -23.53 -11.19
N PRO A 214 -3.53 -22.44 -11.89
CA PRO A 214 -4.54 -21.48 -12.35
C PRO A 214 -5.56 -22.17 -13.25
N THR A 215 -6.85 -22.10 -12.90
CA THR A 215 -7.92 -22.72 -13.70
C THR A 215 -8.14 -21.97 -15.00
N GLU A 216 -8.19 -20.64 -14.96
CA GLU A 216 -8.37 -19.77 -16.13
C GLU A 216 -7.71 -18.42 -15.85
N PHE A 217 -6.39 -18.35 -16.01
CA PHE A 217 -5.71 -17.07 -15.94
C PHE A 217 -4.49 -17.05 -16.85
N ALA A 218 -4.63 -16.35 -17.97
CA ALA A 218 -3.51 -15.59 -18.49
C ALA A 218 -3.26 -14.49 -17.45
N MET A 219 -2.33 -14.72 -16.52
CA MET A 219 -1.52 -13.57 -16.10
C MET A 219 -1.13 -12.91 -17.45
N PRO A 220 -1.21 -11.58 -17.61
CA PRO A 220 -0.19 -10.95 -18.43
C PRO A 220 1.07 -11.48 -17.78
N ILE A 221 1.60 -12.52 -18.40
CA ILE A 221 2.90 -12.99 -18.18
C ILE A 221 3.68 -11.79 -18.67
N ASP A 222 3.83 -10.85 -17.76
CA ASP A 222 5.00 -10.05 -17.70
C ASP A 222 6.12 -10.98 -17.21
N HIS A 223 6.20 -12.25 -17.70
CA HIS A 223 7.49 -12.87 -17.84
C HIS A 223 8.31 -11.88 -18.62
N GLU A 224 7.83 -11.15 -19.62
CA GLU A 224 8.65 -10.13 -20.28
C GLU A 224 9.25 -9.14 -19.27
N ALA A 225 8.50 -8.40 -18.44
CA ALA A 225 9.12 -7.45 -17.51
C ALA A 225 9.68 -8.07 -16.22
N ILE A 226 9.17 -9.21 -15.74
CA ILE A 226 9.80 -9.95 -14.61
C ILE A 226 11.13 -10.55 -15.08
N ARG A 227 11.16 -11.16 -16.26
CA ARG A 227 12.36 -11.63 -16.95
C ARG A 227 13.26 -10.46 -17.29
N GLU A 228 12.76 -9.35 -17.80
CA GLU A 228 13.55 -8.13 -18.09
C GLU A 228 14.12 -7.55 -16.79
N ARG A 229 13.37 -7.54 -15.68
CA ARG A 229 13.88 -7.15 -14.37
C ARG A 229 14.92 -8.12 -13.84
N ILE A 230 14.77 -9.42 -14.08
CA ILE A 230 15.74 -10.47 -13.71
C ILE A 230 16.99 -10.39 -14.60
N GLU A 231 16.83 -10.21 -15.91
CA GLU A 231 17.87 -10.08 -16.94
C GLU A 231 18.64 -8.77 -16.80
N LYS A 232 17.97 -7.68 -16.38
CA LYS A 232 18.64 -6.42 -16.04
C LYS A 232 19.21 -6.40 -14.63
N ARG A 233 18.94 -7.41 -13.80
CA ARG A 233 19.47 -7.44 -12.43
C ARG A 233 20.96 -7.72 -12.51
N VAL A 234 21.75 -6.73 -12.10
CA VAL A 234 23.18 -6.92 -11.93
C VAL A 234 23.40 -7.84 -10.73
N VAL A 235 23.83 -9.06 -10.99
CA VAL A 235 24.25 -10.06 -10.00
C VAL A 235 25.77 -10.05 -9.94
N ARG A 236 26.35 -10.18 -8.74
CA ARG A 236 27.80 -10.33 -8.60
C ARG A 236 28.17 -11.80 -8.51
N CYS A 237 29.14 -12.24 -9.31
CA CYS A 237 29.64 -13.61 -9.31
C CYS A 237 30.02 -14.03 -7.89
N PHE A 238 29.47 -15.14 -7.40
CA PHE A 238 29.72 -15.65 -6.05
C PHE A 238 31.21 -15.83 -5.72
N SER A 239 32.04 -16.22 -6.69
CA SER A 239 33.47 -16.48 -6.48
C SER A 239 34.35 -15.24 -6.64
N CYS A 240 34.18 -14.44 -7.70
CA CYS A 240 35.11 -13.33 -7.99
C CYS A 240 34.52 -11.93 -7.82
N GLY A 241 33.23 -11.80 -7.50
CA GLY A 241 32.58 -10.50 -7.30
C GLY A 241 32.22 -9.72 -8.57
N GLU A 242 32.58 -10.22 -9.76
CA GLU A 242 32.34 -9.57 -11.05
C GLU A 242 30.84 -9.34 -11.31
N ALA A 243 30.48 -8.15 -11.76
CA ALA A 243 29.09 -7.78 -12.02
C ALA A 243 28.62 -8.33 -13.38
N ARG A 244 27.46 -8.97 -13.41
CA ARG A 244 26.89 -9.61 -14.61
C ARG A 244 25.37 -9.48 -14.66
N THR A 245 24.83 -9.42 -15.87
CA THR A 245 23.39 -9.33 -16.14
C THR A 245 22.79 -10.69 -16.50
N ASN A 246 23.50 -11.51 -17.28
CA ASN A 246 23.05 -12.87 -17.59
C ASN A 246 23.46 -13.82 -16.46
N ILE A 247 22.52 -14.53 -15.84
CA ILE A 247 22.76 -15.49 -14.74
C ILE A 247 22.99 -16.93 -15.22
N ASN A 248 22.64 -17.25 -16.46
CA ASN A 248 22.67 -18.62 -16.99
C ASN A 248 24.03 -19.01 -17.62
N GLU A 249 24.94 -18.06 -17.75
CA GLU A 249 26.27 -18.29 -18.34
C GLU A 249 27.32 -18.65 -17.27
N VAL A 250 28.43 -19.21 -17.69
CA VAL A 250 29.62 -19.33 -16.84
C VAL A 250 30.16 -17.92 -16.57
N CYS A 251 30.71 -17.64 -15.38
CA CYS A 251 31.31 -16.33 -15.14
C CYS A 251 32.47 -16.09 -16.12
N PRO A 252 32.47 -15.00 -16.91
CA PRO A 252 33.53 -14.76 -17.90
C PRO A 252 34.89 -14.43 -17.26
N ASN A 253 34.91 -14.06 -15.97
CA ASN A 253 36.13 -13.71 -15.26
C ASN A 253 36.78 -14.95 -14.60
N CYS A 254 36.04 -15.73 -13.82
CA CYS A 254 36.61 -16.88 -13.10
C CYS A 254 36.26 -18.26 -13.68
N GLY A 255 35.39 -18.34 -14.69
CA GLY A 255 35.01 -19.62 -15.30
C GLY A 255 34.14 -20.53 -14.43
N ILE A 256 33.59 -20.02 -13.32
CA ILE A 256 32.72 -20.78 -12.41
C ILE A 256 31.25 -20.56 -12.76
N ASP A 257 30.47 -21.64 -12.71
CA ASP A 257 29.02 -21.61 -12.89
C ASP A 257 28.32 -20.78 -11.82
N THR A 258 27.19 -20.17 -12.19
CA THR A 258 26.37 -19.41 -11.23
C THR A 258 25.82 -20.35 -10.15
N VAL A 259 26.17 -20.06 -8.89
CA VAL A 259 25.62 -20.80 -7.75
C VAL A 259 24.19 -20.36 -7.49
N LEU A 260 23.24 -21.29 -7.62
CA LEU A 260 21.82 -21.04 -7.37
C LEU A 260 21.44 -21.55 -5.99
N CYS A 261 20.61 -20.78 -5.29
CA CYS A 261 20.06 -21.20 -4.01
C CYS A 261 19.15 -22.41 -4.19
N SER A 262 19.41 -23.50 -3.46
CA SER A 262 18.64 -24.74 -3.59
C SER A 262 17.16 -24.59 -3.21
N VAL A 263 16.81 -23.54 -2.45
CA VAL A 263 15.44 -23.24 -1.99
C VAL A 263 14.73 -22.29 -2.97
N CYS A 264 15.19 -21.05 -3.13
CA CYS A 264 14.50 -20.05 -3.96
C CYS A 264 14.86 -20.08 -5.45
N LYS A 265 15.85 -20.89 -5.84
CA LYS A 265 16.38 -21.00 -7.22
C LYS A 265 16.96 -19.69 -7.80
N LEU A 266 17.14 -18.67 -6.97
CA LEU A 266 17.79 -17.42 -7.35
C LEU A 266 19.32 -17.51 -7.16
N PRO A 267 20.11 -16.74 -7.94
CA PRO A 267 21.56 -16.67 -7.78
C PRO A 267 22.00 -16.19 -6.39
N ILE A 268 23.06 -16.80 -5.88
CA ILE A 268 23.76 -16.38 -4.67
C ILE A 268 24.85 -15.38 -5.09
N SER A 269 24.84 -14.18 -4.50
CA SER A 269 25.77 -13.10 -4.86
C SER A 269 27.01 -13.09 -3.98
N PHE A 270 28.10 -12.52 -4.49
CA PHE A 270 29.32 -12.25 -3.72
C PHE A 270 29.02 -11.52 -2.40
N GLY A 271 29.71 -11.90 -1.32
CA GLY A 271 29.55 -11.32 0.01
C GLY A 271 28.26 -11.70 0.73
N SER A 272 27.43 -12.58 0.15
CA SER A 272 26.36 -13.24 0.91
C SER A 272 26.95 -14.29 1.85
N GLU A 273 26.21 -14.66 2.89
CA GLU A 273 26.55 -15.78 3.77
C GLU A 273 25.72 -17.01 3.37
N PRO A 274 26.08 -17.76 2.33
CA PRO A 274 25.36 -18.99 2.01
C PRO A 274 25.70 -20.11 3.00
N LEU A 275 24.76 -21.04 3.13
CA LEU A 275 24.96 -22.28 3.88
C LEU A 275 24.95 -23.47 2.93
N GLU A 276 25.72 -24.49 3.28
CA GLU A 276 25.77 -25.76 2.56
C GLU A 276 25.18 -26.91 3.37
N CYS A 277 24.53 -27.84 2.67
CA CYS A 277 24.10 -29.09 3.25
C CYS A 277 25.30 -30.02 3.51
N TYR A 278 25.58 -30.37 4.76
CA TYR A 278 26.69 -31.27 5.13
C TYR A 278 26.56 -32.72 4.62
N HIS A 279 25.45 -33.08 3.98
CA HIS A 279 25.25 -34.38 3.35
C HIS A 279 25.47 -34.40 1.83
N CYS A 280 25.12 -33.32 1.14
CA CYS A 280 25.13 -33.28 -0.33
C CYS A 280 25.76 -32.00 -0.92
N GLN A 281 26.28 -31.11 -0.07
CA GLN A 281 26.98 -29.87 -0.42
C GLN A 281 26.18 -28.90 -1.30
N ASN A 282 24.85 -29.06 -1.37
CA ASN A 282 24.00 -28.08 -2.05
C ASN A 282 23.95 -26.78 -1.25
N VAL A 283 24.08 -25.67 -1.97
CA VAL A 283 24.20 -24.32 -1.43
C VAL A 283 22.83 -23.62 -1.41
N ALA A 284 22.55 -22.86 -0.37
CA ALA A 284 21.39 -21.98 -0.29
C ALA A 284 21.71 -20.69 0.46
N HIS A 285 20.94 -19.64 0.20
CA HIS A 285 20.91 -18.46 1.07
C HIS A 285 20.62 -18.90 2.51
N LYS A 286 21.43 -18.41 3.48
CA LYS A 286 21.32 -18.76 4.90
C LYS A 286 19.91 -18.67 5.44
N GLU A 287 19.23 -17.56 5.19
CA GLU A 287 17.85 -17.32 5.63
C GLU A 287 16.91 -18.42 5.14
N HIS A 288 16.91 -18.68 3.82
CA HIS A 288 16.03 -19.68 3.22
C HIS A 288 16.34 -21.11 3.69
N LEU A 289 17.61 -21.48 3.88
CA LEU A 289 17.94 -22.82 4.35
C LEU A 289 17.57 -23.01 5.82
N LEU A 290 17.81 -22.01 6.67
CA LEU A 290 17.46 -22.08 8.09
C LEU A 290 15.95 -22.15 8.31
N GLU A 291 15.16 -21.34 7.60
CA GLU A 291 13.70 -21.43 7.65
C GLU A 291 13.19 -22.79 7.18
N TRP A 292 13.74 -23.29 6.07
CA TRP A 292 13.40 -24.61 5.56
C TRP A 292 13.70 -25.71 6.58
N VAL A 293 14.89 -25.70 7.19
CA VAL A 293 15.27 -26.68 8.22
C VAL A 293 14.40 -26.55 9.47
N LYS A 294 14.03 -25.34 9.87
CA LYS A 294 13.12 -25.12 11.01
C LYS A 294 11.74 -25.75 10.77
N VAL A 295 11.22 -25.65 9.55
CA VAL A 295 9.87 -26.15 9.20
C VAL A 295 9.87 -27.64 8.83
N LYS A 296 10.83 -28.08 8.02
CA LYS A 296 10.86 -29.44 7.42
C LYS A 296 11.88 -30.36 8.06
N GLY A 297 12.93 -29.83 8.69
CA GLY A 297 14.01 -30.61 9.31
C GLY A 297 14.87 -31.40 8.32
N THR A 298 14.73 -31.19 7.01
CA THR A 298 15.41 -31.97 5.96
C THR A 298 15.99 -31.07 4.87
N CYS A 299 16.99 -31.57 4.13
CA CYS A 299 17.54 -30.88 2.97
C CYS A 299 16.53 -30.84 1.82
N PRO A 300 16.33 -29.69 1.14
CA PRO A 300 15.42 -29.59 0.00
C PRO A 300 15.87 -30.41 -1.22
N VAL A 301 17.14 -30.83 -1.26
CA VAL A 301 17.72 -31.59 -2.39
C VAL A 301 17.84 -33.08 -2.08
N CYS A 302 18.63 -33.46 -1.06
CA CYS A 302 18.86 -34.87 -0.74
C CYS A 302 17.84 -35.47 0.25
N GLN A 303 16.93 -34.66 0.79
CA GLN A 303 15.90 -35.06 1.78
C GLN A 303 16.43 -35.64 3.09
N GLN A 304 17.75 -35.67 3.31
CA GLN A 304 18.33 -36.10 4.57
C GLN A 304 18.11 -35.07 5.68
N LYS A 305 18.00 -35.56 6.92
CA LYS A 305 17.74 -34.73 8.10
C LYS A 305 18.89 -33.74 8.33
N LEU A 306 18.52 -32.47 8.49
CA LEU A 306 19.44 -31.37 8.80
C LEU A 306 19.26 -30.89 10.23
N VAL A 307 20.37 -30.51 10.85
CA VAL A 307 20.42 -29.81 12.15
C VAL A 307 21.04 -28.45 11.89
N ALA A 308 20.37 -27.37 12.30
CA ALA A 308 20.78 -26.00 11.99
C ALA A 308 22.23 -25.71 12.41
N ASP A 309 22.63 -26.16 13.60
CA ASP A 309 23.97 -25.95 14.17
C ASP A 309 25.09 -26.67 13.41
N LYS A 310 24.75 -27.61 12.50
CA LYS A 310 25.72 -28.35 11.70
C LYS A 310 25.87 -27.81 10.28
N LEU A 311 25.13 -26.77 9.91
CA LEU A 311 25.28 -26.13 8.61
C LEU A 311 26.57 -25.30 8.59
N THR A 312 27.35 -25.45 7.53
CA THR A 312 28.60 -24.73 7.33
C THR A 312 28.39 -23.60 6.32
N ILE A 313 29.15 -22.52 6.48
CA ILE A 313 29.21 -21.46 5.47
C ILE A 313 29.87 -22.04 4.22
N ALA A 314 29.29 -21.79 3.04
CA ALA A 314 29.94 -22.17 1.79
C ALA A 314 31.20 -21.32 1.64
N GLU A 315 32.37 -21.96 1.61
CA GLU A 315 33.62 -21.24 1.39
C GLU A 315 33.71 -20.79 -0.07
N GLU A 316 34.22 -19.58 -0.27
CA GLU A 316 34.56 -19.08 -1.60
C GLU A 316 35.67 -19.98 -2.16
N LYS A 317 35.42 -20.63 -3.31
CA LYS A 317 36.43 -21.46 -3.95
C LYS A 317 37.53 -20.55 -4.51
N GLU A 318 38.69 -20.56 -3.85
CA GLU A 318 39.96 -19.99 -4.34
C GLU A 318 40.45 -20.67 -5.62
#